data_AF-A0A370VCC8-F1
#
_entry.id   AF-A0A370VCC8-F1
#
_cell.length_a   1.000
_cell.length_b   1.000
_cell.length_c   1.000
_cell.angle_alpha   90.00
_cell.angle_beta   90.00
_cell.angle_gamma   90.00
#
_symmetry.space_group_name_H-M   'P 1'
#
loop_
_entity.id
_entity.type
_entity.pdbx_description
1 polymer ?
#
loop_
_entity_poly.entity_id
_entity_poly.type
_entity_poly.pdbx_seq_one_letter_code
_entity_poly.pdbx_strand_id
1 'polypeptide(L)'
;MSYDLMVFERSAAPQDPAVFMEWYEKQTSWSEQHDYNNSEISSPALRNFYSTLIQTFPNLNGADAPDDEQFDKLDESGLDVYLTDYSIGKNIIYMAFSWSVADDALKKVREIAHLHQVGFCNVSSNMEVE
;
A
#
# COMPACT_ATOMS: atom_id res chain seq x y z
N MET A 1 -0.48 6.32 -15.59
CA MET A 1 0.60 6.24 -14.60
C MET A 1 -0.07 6.30 -13.24
N SER A 2 0.42 5.57 -12.23
CA SER A 2 -0.07 5.59 -10.84
C SER A 2 0.86 6.45 -9.98
N TYR A 3 0.38 6.85 -8.81
CA TYR A 3 1.21 7.37 -7.74
C TYR A 3 1.43 6.25 -6.73
N ASP A 4 2.66 5.77 -6.66
CA ASP A 4 3.03 4.55 -5.96
C ASP A 4 3.71 4.86 -4.63
N LEU A 5 3.23 4.21 -3.58
CA LEU A 5 3.80 4.23 -2.24
C LEU A 5 3.97 2.80 -1.74
N MET A 6 4.91 2.60 -0.82
CA MET A 6 5.12 1.32 -0.16
C MET A 6 5.28 1.53 1.34
N VAL A 7 4.69 0.64 2.13
CA VAL A 7 5.05 0.47 3.55
C VAL A 7 5.68 -0.88 3.78
N PHE A 8 6.50 -0.99 4.82
CA PHE A 8 7.26 -2.20 5.09
C PHE A 8 7.46 -2.49 6.58
N GLU A 9 7.73 -3.75 6.89
CA GLU A 9 8.11 -4.18 8.24
C GLU A 9 9.52 -3.64 8.59
N ARG A 10 9.61 -2.74 9.56
CA ARG A 10 10.87 -2.04 9.89
C ARG A 10 11.98 -3.00 10.28
N SER A 11 11.65 -4.10 10.98
CA SER A 11 12.66 -5.09 11.38
C SER A 11 13.18 -5.96 10.22
N ALA A 12 12.47 -5.99 9.09
CA ALA A 12 12.85 -6.78 7.93
C ALA A 12 13.65 -5.97 6.89
N ALA A 13 13.47 -4.64 6.85
CA ALA A 13 14.10 -3.77 5.87
C ALA A 13 15.54 -3.39 6.25
N PRO A 14 16.50 -3.44 5.30
CA PRO A 14 17.84 -2.92 5.51
C PRO A 14 17.85 -1.41 5.80
N GLN A 15 18.79 -0.97 6.63
CA GLN A 15 19.00 0.46 6.95
C GLN A 15 19.95 1.15 5.96
N ASP A 16 20.81 0.36 5.29
CA ASP A 16 21.70 0.88 4.27
C ASP A 16 20.91 1.14 2.97
N PRO A 17 20.99 2.34 2.36
CA PRO A 17 20.20 2.66 1.17
C PRO A 17 20.47 1.77 -0.05
N ALA A 18 21.73 1.36 -0.29
CA ALA A 18 22.05 0.52 -1.43
C ALA A 18 21.49 -0.90 -1.24
N VAL A 19 21.63 -1.44 -0.03
CA VAL A 19 21.06 -2.75 0.31
C VAL A 19 19.53 -2.71 0.37
N PHE A 20 18.94 -1.58 0.77
CA PHE A 20 17.49 -1.37 0.73
C PHE A 20 16.96 -1.46 -0.70
N MET A 21 17.66 -0.88 -1.68
CA MET A 21 17.25 -0.95 -3.09
C MET A 21 17.28 -2.39 -3.62
N GLU A 22 18.33 -3.16 -3.33
CA GLU A 22 18.38 -4.58 -3.69
C GLU A 22 17.25 -5.39 -3.02
N TRP A 23 16.95 -5.07 -1.76
CA TRP A 23 15.86 -5.68 -1.03
C TRP A 23 14.50 -5.31 -1.61
N TYR A 24 14.28 -4.04 -1.94
CA TYR A 24 13.08 -3.52 -2.58
C TYR A 24 12.81 -4.24 -3.90
N GLU A 25 13.80 -4.30 -4.80
CA GLU A 25 13.67 -5.00 -6.08
C GLU A 25 13.25 -6.46 -5.92
N LYS A 26 13.78 -7.13 -4.89
CA LYS A 26 13.40 -8.51 -4.55
C LYS A 26 11.98 -8.61 -3.99
N GLN A 27 11.53 -7.66 -3.16
CA GLN A 27 10.15 -7.67 -2.66
C GLN A 27 9.17 -7.43 -3.82
N THR A 28 9.47 -6.48 -4.70
CA THR A 28 8.61 -6.12 -5.84
C THR A 28 8.80 -7.00 -7.07
N SER A 29 9.60 -8.07 -6.99
CA SER A 29 9.62 -9.12 -8.02
C SER A 29 8.43 -10.08 -7.89
N TRP A 30 7.62 -9.93 -6.83
CA TRP A 30 6.38 -10.66 -6.60
C TRP A 30 6.53 -12.19 -6.70
N SER A 31 7.66 -12.73 -6.23
CA SER A 31 7.99 -14.16 -6.34
C SER A 31 7.41 -15.05 -5.24
N GLU A 32 6.70 -14.47 -4.26
CA GLU A 32 6.07 -15.25 -3.20
C GLU A 32 4.91 -16.12 -3.72
N GLN A 33 4.72 -17.29 -3.11
CA GLN A 33 3.68 -18.26 -3.49
C GLN A 33 2.42 -18.05 -2.63
N HIS A 34 1.77 -16.89 -2.77
CA HIS A 34 0.48 -16.58 -2.15
C HIS A 34 -0.33 -15.58 -2.99
N ASP A 35 -1.58 -15.34 -2.58
CA ASP A 35 -2.39 -14.26 -3.13
C ASP A 35 -1.93 -12.92 -2.54
N TYR A 36 -1.68 -11.93 -3.40
CA TYR A 36 -1.25 -10.58 -3.00
C TYR A 36 -2.42 -9.67 -2.58
N ASN A 37 -3.66 -10.14 -2.70
CA ASN A 37 -4.82 -9.46 -2.13
C ASN A 37 -5.14 -9.91 -0.70
N ASN A 38 -4.39 -10.88 -0.17
CA ASN A 38 -4.65 -11.43 1.15
C ASN A 38 -3.77 -10.74 2.20
N SER A 39 -4.36 -9.88 3.03
CA SER A 39 -3.62 -9.20 4.10
C SER A 39 -3.11 -10.12 5.21
N GLU A 40 -3.73 -11.30 5.40
CA GLU A 40 -3.40 -12.24 6.50
C GLU A 40 -1.99 -12.83 6.41
N ILE A 41 -1.35 -12.75 5.25
CA ILE A 41 0.03 -13.21 5.04
C ILE A 41 1.07 -12.26 5.65
N SER A 42 0.69 -11.01 5.92
CA SER A 42 1.60 -9.94 6.33
C SER A 42 1.78 -9.85 7.84
N SER A 43 2.77 -9.07 8.29
CA SER A 43 3.00 -8.85 9.73
C SER A 43 1.78 -8.22 10.42
N PRO A 44 1.59 -8.40 11.75
CA PRO A 44 0.49 -7.75 12.47
C PRO A 44 0.46 -6.23 12.29
N ALA A 45 1.61 -5.56 12.24
CA ALA A 45 1.69 -4.12 12.04
C ALA A 45 1.21 -3.71 10.64
N LEU A 46 1.61 -4.44 9.60
CA LEU A 46 1.16 -4.23 8.23
C LEU A 46 -0.34 -4.50 8.06
N ARG A 47 -0.87 -5.55 8.71
CA ARG A 47 -2.32 -5.81 8.72
C ARG A 47 -3.12 -4.68 9.37
N ASN A 48 -2.64 -4.16 10.50
CA ASN A 48 -3.29 -3.03 11.18
C ASN A 48 -3.21 -1.73 10.35
N PHE A 49 -2.07 -1.50 9.69
CA PHE A 49 -1.93 -0.41 8.72
C PHE A 49 -2.97 -0.54 7.60
N TYR A 50 -3.03 -1.70 6.94
CA TYR A 50 -3.94 -1.96 5.82
C TYR A 50 -5.40 -1.78 6.22
N SER A 51 -5.84 -2.41 7.32
CA SER A 51 -7.23 -2.33 7.79
C SER A 51 -7.67 -0.89 8.11
N THR A 52 -6.72 -0.04 8.52
CA THR A 52 -6.97 1.39 8.74
C THR A 52 -7.04 2.16 7.43
N LEU A 53 -6.12 1.90 6.49
CA LEU A 53 -6.02 2.64 5.23
C LEU A 53 -7.20 2.38 4.30
N ILE A 54 -7.69 1.14 4.22
CA ILE A 54 -8.80 0.77 3.32
C ILE A 54 -10.13 1.47 3.66
N GLN A 55 -10.25 2.05 4.86
CA GLN A 55 -11.40 2.89 5.22
C GLN A 55 -11.43 4.22 4.45
N THR A 56 -10.30 4.67 3.90
CA THR A 56 -10.18 5.89 3.09
C THR A 56 -9.84 5.58 1.64
N PHE A 57 -9.03 4.55 1.40
CA PHE A 57 -8.59 4.11 0.07
C PHE A 57 -8.95 2.64 -0.13
N PRO A 58 -10.21 2.32 -0.49
CA PRO A 58 -10.65 0.94 -0.58
C PRO A 58 -9.82 0.15 -1.59
N ASN A 59 -9.68 -1.17 -1.34
CA ASN A 59 -8.97 -2.04 -2.26
C ASN A 59 -9.78 -2.19 -3.56
N LEU A 60 -9.10 -2.12 -4.70
CA LEU A 60 -9.70 -2.39 -6.00
C LEU A 60 -9.98 -3.88 -6.20
N ASN A 61 -9.23 -4.75 -5.51
CA ASN A 61 -9.17 -6.19 -5.74
C ASN A 61 -9.33 -7.01 -4.45
N GLY A 62 -9.72 -8.27 -4.60
CA GLY A 62 -9.79 -9.24 -3.51
C GLY A 62 -11.05 -9.15 -2.65
N ALA A 63 -10.98 -9.73 -1.44
CA ALA A 63 -12.14 -9.90 -0.57
C ALA A 63 -12.62 -8.60 0.12
N ASP A 64 -11.75 -7.59 0.20
CA ASP A 64 -12.07 -6.28 0.77
C ASP A 64 -12.50 -5.25 -0.29
N ALA A 65 -12.59 -5.66 -1.56
CA ALA A 65 -13.04 -4.79 -2.62
C ALA A 65 -14.54 -4.48 -2.50
N PRO A 66 -14.97 -3.27 -2.91
CA PRO A 66 -16.39 -2.94 -3.01
C PRO A 66 -17.15 -3.96 -3.88
N ASP A 67 -18.36 -4.32 -3.47
CA ASP A 67 -19.29 -5.01 -4.36
C ASP A 67 -19.81 -4.08 -5.46
N ASP A 68 -20.54 -4.64 -6.44
CA ASP A 68 -21.05 -3.88 -7.60
C ASP A 68 -21.88 -2.65 -7.18
N GLU A 69 -22.72 -2.77 -6.14
CA GLU A 69 -23.56 -1.66 -5.69
C GLU A 69 -22.74 -0.56 -5.00
N GLN A 70 -21.71 -0.96 -4.24
CA GLN A 70 -20.78 -0.02 -3.61
C GLN A 70 -19.91 0.68 -4.66
N PHE A 71 -19.46 -0.06 -5.68
CA PHE A 71 -18.70 0.49 -6.80
C PHE A 71 -19.52 1.53 -7.56
N ASP A 72 -20.77 1.22 -7.94
CA ASP A 72 -21.66 2.16 -8.63
C ASP A 72 -21.85 3.46 -7.82
N LYS A 73 -21.99 3.38 -6.49
CA LYS A 73 -22.09 4.57 -5.62
C LYS A 73 -20.80 5.39 -5.59
N LEU A 74 -19.64 4.75 -5.65
CA LEU A 74 -18.36 5.44 -5.73
C LEU A 74 -18.21 6.17 -7.07
N ASP A 75 -18.56 5.51 -8.17
CA ASP A 75 -18.53 6.11 -9.51
C ASP A 75 -19.50 7.29 -9.63
N GLU A 76 -20.76 7.12 -9.22
CA GLU A 76 -21.77 8.19 -9.24
C GLU A 76 -21.38 9.42 -8.40
N SER A 77 -20.59 9.22 -7.34
CA SER A 77 -20.09 10.29 -6.47
C SER A 77 -18.71 10.82 -6.88
N GLY A 78 -18.07 10.25 -7.90
CA GLY A 78 -16.70 10.57 -8.32
C GLY A 78 -15.63 10.23 -7.29
N LEU A 79 -15.93 9.29 -6.39
CA LEU A 79 -15.02 8.78 -5.35
C LEU A 79 -14.33 7.47 -5.74
N ASP A 80 -14.64 6.92 -6.92
CA ASP A 80 -13.94 5.80 -7.55
C ASP A 80 -12.43 6.07 -7.70
N VAL A 81 -12.03 7.35 -7.82
CA VAL A 81 -10.62 7.78 -7.83
C VAL A 81 -9.83 7.45 -6.55
N TYR A 82 -10.51 7.09 -5.45
CA TYR A 82 -9.88 6.62 -4.21
C TYR A 82 -9.67 5.10 -4.17
N LEU A 83 -10.21 4.36 -5.13
CA LEU A 83 -9.90 2.93 -5.28
C LEU A 83 -8.41 2.78 -5.56
N THR A 84 -7.79 1.88 -4.83
CA THR A 84 -6.34 1.71 -4.82
C THR A 84 -6.02 0.25 -5.10
N ASP A 85 -5.07 0.01 -6.00
CA ASP A 85 -4.57 -1.34 -6.25
C ASP A 85 -3.48 -1.68 -5.23
N TYR A 86 -3.67 -2.79 -4.51
CA TYR A 86 -2.79 -3.24 -3.45
C TYR A 86 -2.04 -4.50 -3.87
N SER A 87 -0.75 -4.56 -3.54
CA SER A 87 0.03 -5.79 -3.58
C SER A 87 0.65 -6.04 -2.21
N ILE A 88 0.11 -7.02 -1.49
CA ILE A 88 0.45 -7.32 -0.10
C ILE A 88 1.39 -8.53 -0.06
N GLY A 89 2.66 -8.28 0.25
CA GLY A 89 3.68 -9.28 0.53
C GLY A 89 3.87 -9.49 2.04
N LYS A 90 4.72 -10.44 2.43
CA LYS A 90 4.92 -10.73 3.87
C LYS A 90 5.47 -9.55 4.65
N ASN A 91 6.38 -8.80 4.01
CA ASN A 91 7.11 -7.71 4.64
C ASN A 91 6.79 -6.34 4.02
N ILE A 92 5.96 -6.27 2.98
CA ILE A 92 5.61 -5.01 2.30
C ILE A 92 4.11 -4.95 1.98
N ILE A 93 3.58 -3.74 1.93
CA ILE A 93 2.34 -3.44 1.22
C ILE A 93 2.69 -2.35 0.20
N TYR A 94 2.49 -2.67 -1.08
CA TYR A 94 2.62 -1.72 -2.18
C TYR A 94 1.23 -1.22 -2.58
N MET A 95 1.13 0.08 -2.84
CA MET A 95 -0.14 0.76 -3.11
C MET A 95 0.02 1.63 -4.35
N ALA A 96 -0.80 1.38 -5.36
CA ALA A 96 -0.86 2.17 -6.59
C ALA A 96 -2.13 3.03 -6.59
N PHE A 97 -1.97 4.31 -6.26
CA PHE A 97 -3.06 5.29 -6.19
C PHE A 97 -3.25 6.00 -7.54
N SER A 98 -4.44 6.58 -7.75
CA SER A 98 -4.62 7.58 -8.80
C SER A 98 -3.80 8.85 -8.50
N TRP A 99 -3.21 9.47 -9.53
CA TRP A 99 -2.53 10.76 -9.37
C TRP A 99 -3.46 11.88 -8.87
N SER A 100 -4.76 11.79 -9.13
CA SER A 100 -5.73 12.79 -8.69
C SER A 100 -5.85 12.90 -7.16
N VAL A 101 -5.40 11.86 -6.45
CA VAL A 101 -5.43 11.79 -4.97
C VAL A 101 -4.03 11.65 -4.36
N ALA A 102 -2.97 11.91 -5.12
CA ALA A 102 -1.58 11.68 -4.69
C ALA A 102 -1.21 12.41 -3.39
N ASP A 103 -1.61 13.68 -3.26
CA ASP A 103 -1.32 14.49 -2.06
C ASP A 103 -2.04 13.94 -0.81
N ASP A 104 -3.30 13.53 -0.99
CA ASP A 104 -4.10 12.94 0.08
C ASP A 104 -3.55 11.56 0.48
N ALA A 105 -3.20 10.74 -0.51
CA ALA A 105 -2.60 9.42 -0.32
C ALA A 105 -1.26 9.53 0.43
N LEU A 106 -0.36 10.40 -0.02
CA LEU A 106 0.95 10.62 0.63
C LEU A 106 0.79 10.99 2.10
N LYS A 107 -0.08 11.97 2.39
CA LYS A 107 -0.34 12.44 3.75
C LYS A 107 -0.91 11.33 4.62
N LYS A 108 -1.91 10.60 4.10
CA LYS A 108 -2.64 9.58 4.85
C LYS A 108 -1.78 8.35 5.13
N VAL A 109 -1.04 7.88 4.12
CA VAL A 109 -0.13 6.75 4.25
C VAL A 109 0.97 7.06 5.27
N ARG A 110 1.61 8.23 5.21
CA ARG A 110 2.60 8.65 6.22
C ARG A 110 2.03 8.70 7.64
N GLU A 111 0.85 9.29 7.81
CA GLU A 111 0.15 9.37 9.10
C GLU A 111 -0.09 7.97 9.69
N ILE A 112 -0.67 7.07 8.90
CA ILE A 112 -1.02 5.71 9.34
C ILE A 112 0.25 4.85 9.52
N ALA A 113 1.27 5.04 8.69
CA ALA A 113 2.55 4.35 8.84
C ALA A 113 3.23 4.70 10.17
N HIS A 114 3.19 5.98 10.56
CA HIS A 114 3.64 6.42 11.87
C HIS A 114 2.79 5.81 13.00
N LEU A 115 1.46 5.82 12.88
CA LEU A 115 0.56 5.26 13.90
C LEU A 115 0.83 3.78 14.17
N HIS A 116 1.02 2.98 13.13
CA HIS A 116 1.23 1.53 13.23
C HIS A 116 2.70 1.11 13.26
N GLN A 117 3.62 2.07 13.32
CA GLN A 117 5.07 1.85 13.42
C GLN A 117 5.66 0.99 12.29
N VAL A 118 5.11 1.12 11.07
CA VAL A 118 5.69 0.53 9.86
C VAL A 118 6.63 1.53 9.18
N GLY A 119 7.56 1.03 8.37
CA GLY A 119 8.41 1.88 7.53
C GLY A 119 7.64 2.39 6.33
N PHE A 120 8.08 3.50 5.76
CA PHE A 120 7.44 4.17 4.62
C PHE A 120 8.44 4.40 3.49
N CYS A 121 7.99 4.28 2.25
CA CYS A 121 8.77 4.57 1.05
C CYS A 121 7.90 5.26 0.00
N ASN A 122 8.36 6.41 -0.51
CA ASN A 122 7.73 7.13 -1.62
C ASN A 122 8.33 6.72 -2.97
N VAL A 123 7.76 5.67 -3.56
CA VAL A 123 8.25 5.02 -4.78
C VAL A 123 8.13 5.93 -6.01
N SER A 124 7.05 6.70 -6.11
CA SER A 124 6.85 7.66 -7.21
C SER A 124 7.70 8.94 -7.12
N SER A 125 8.55 9.06 -6.10
CA SER A 125 9.51 10.17 -5.96
C SER A 125 10.96 9.69 -6.18
N ASN A 126 11.91 10.17 -5.37
CA ASN A 126 13.30 9.71 -5.37
C ASN A 126 13.53 8.56 -4.38
N MET A 127 12.55 7.67 -4.20
CA MET A 127 12.60 6.57 -3.21
C MET A 127 12.90 7.08 -1.79
N GLU A 128 12.22 8.15 -1.35
CA GLU A 128 12.36 8.67 0.01
C GLU A 128 11.85 7.64 1.04
N VAL A 129 12.68 7.29 2.03
CA VAL A 129 12.38 6.27 3.04
C VAL A 129 12.36 6.88 4.45
N GLU A 130 11.36 6.52 5.26
CA GLU A 130 11.14 6.96 6.65
C GLU A 130 10.85 5.79 7.63
#